data_AF-A0A2I0HJ36-F1
#
_entry.id   AF-A0A2I0HJ36-F1
#
_cell.length_a   1.000
_cell.length_b   1.000
_cell.length_c   1.000
_cell.angle_alpha   90.00
_cell.angle_beta   90.00
_cell.angle_gamma   90.00
#
_symmetry.space_group_name_H-M   'P 1'
#
loop_
_entity.id
_entity.type
_entity.pdbx_description
1 polymer ?
#
loop_
_entity_poly.entity_id
_entity_poly.type
_entity_poly.pdbx_seq_one_letter_code
_entity_poly.pdbx_strand_id
1 'polypeptide(L)'
;MHCRQVFHLEKLKNEEALKLFANTAGNKLSDPLFKHTAEELAKKCEGLPLLIDALAKVLQNSDSPKDWEDALEQLKNSDSVHKALELSFRHLVDSQ
;
A
#
# COMPACT_ATOMS: atom_id res chain seq x y z
N MET A 1 -24.31 14.63 -26.45
CA MET A 1 -23.31 13.56 -26.25
C MET A 1 -22.37 14.03 -25.17
N HIS A 2 -22.49 13.52 -23.95
CA HIS A 2 -21.69 13.95 -22.81
C HIS A 2 -20.37 13.16 -22.83
N CYS A 3 -19.28 13.79 -23.22
CA CYS A 3 -17.94 13.19 -23.18
C CYS A 3 -17.58 12.84 -21.74
N ARG A 4 -17.40 11.54 -21.44
CA ARG A 4 -16.62 11.11 -20.28
C ARG A 4 -15.15 11.41 -20.59
N GLN A 5 -14.60 12.45 -19.98
CA GLN A 5 -13.14 12.62 -19.94
C GLN A 5 -12.57 11.51 -19.05
N VAL A 6 -11.69 10.68 -19.62
CA VAL A 6 -10.98 9.63 -18.87
C VAL A 6 -9.72 10.25 -18.28
N PHE A 7 -9.65 10.30 -16.96
CA PHE A 7 -8.46 10.72 -16.22
C PHE A 7 -7.72 9.48 -15.72
N HIS A 8 -6.48 9.30 -16.17
CA HIS A 8 -5.63 8.22 -15.71
C HIS A 8 -4.98 8.62 -14.39
N LEU A 9 -5.23 7.85 -13.34
CA LEU A 9 -4.57 8.05 -12.06
C LEU A 9 -3.18 7.43 -12.10
N GLU A 10 -2.18 8.21 -11.73
CA GLU A 10 -0.81 7.74 -11.60
C GLU A 10 -0.58 7.03 -10.25
N LYS A 11 0.41 6.14 -10.21
CA LYS A 11 0.88 5.51 -8.97
C LYS A 11 1.54 6.56 -8.08
N LEU A 12 1.46 6.39 -6.77
CA LEU A 12 2.15 7.25 -5.81
C LEU A 12 3.66 7.08 -5.93
N LYS A 13 4.40 8.19 -5.80
CA LYS A 13 5.85 8.15 -5.61
C LYS A 13 6.17 7.58 -4.23
N ASN A 14 7.39 7.07 -4.05
CA ASN A 14 7.82 6.47 -2.77
C ASN A 14 7.62 7.40 -1.56
N GLU A 15 7.88 8.69 -1.72
CA GLU A 15 7.66 9.69 -0.66
C GLU A 15 6.18 9.87 -0.31
N GLU A 16 5.30 9.86 -1.31
CA GLU A 16 3.85 9.97 -1.14
C GLU A 16 3.28 8.68 -0.53
N ALA A 17 3.80 7.53 -0.97
CA ALA A 17 3.46 6.23 -0.43
C ALA A 17 3.83 6.12 1.06
N LEU A 18 5.04 6.55 1.44
CA LEU A 18 5.47 6.57 2.84
C LEU A 18 4.63 7.56 3.67
N LYS A 19 4.31 8.73 3.12
CA LYS A 19 3.42 9.69 3.79
C LYS A 19 2.03 9.10 4.02
N LEU A 20 1.45 8.43 3.03
CA LEU A 20 0.17 7.74 3.17
C LEU A 20 0.25 6.65 4.25
N PHE A 21 1.29 5.82 4.20
CA PHE A 21 1.52 4.80 5.21
C PHE A 21 1.60 5.41 6.62
N ALA A 22 2.36 6.49 6.79
CA ALA A 22 2.52 7.16 8.07
C ALA A 22 1.22 7.79 8.59
N ASN A 23 0.46 8.45 7.70
CA ASN A 23 -0.84 9.03 8.03
C ASN A 23 -1.82 7.97 8.55
N THR A 24 -1.75 6.75 7.99
CA THR A 24 -2.62 5.65 8.40
C THR A 24 -2.09 4.90 9.63
N ALA A 25 -0.79 4.60 9.71
CA ALA A 25 -0.19 3.86 10.83
C ALA A 25 -0.02 4.70 12.12
N GLY A 26 -0.13 6.03 12.03
CA GLY A 26 -0.05 6.95 13.16
C GLY A 26 1.38 7.14 13.69
N ASN A 27 1.51 7.42 14.99
CA ASN A 27 2.77 7.82 15.62
C ASN A 27 3.83 6.71 15.75
N LYS A 28 3.59 5.51 15.22
CA LYS A 28 4.54 4.37 15.31
C LYS A 28 5.85 4.64 14.58
N LEU A 29 5.82 5.43 13.50
CA LEU A 29 7.02 5.78 12.73
C LEU A 29 7.95 6.79 13.43
N SER A 30 7.59 7.27 14.63
CA SER A 30 8.53 8.01 15.47
C SER A 30 9.65 7.12 16.01
N ASP A 31 9.41 5.81 16.13
CA ASP A 31 10.43 4.83 16.48
C ASP A 31 11.18 4.39 15.19
N PRO A 32 12.52 4.53 15.16
CA PRO A 32 13.35 4.16 14.01
C PRO A 32 13.17 2.71 13.52
N LEU A 33 12.84 1.77 14.42
CA LEU A 33 12.63 0.36 14.07
C LEU A 33 11.44 0.19 13.13
N PHE A 34 10.30 0.79 13.47
CA PHE A 34 9.11 0.75 12.62
C PHE A 34 9.29 1.60 11.37
N LYS A 35 10.01 2.72 11.46
CA LYS A 35 10.25 3.60 10.32
C LYS A 35 10.93 2.87 9.17
N HIS A 36 12.00 2.11 9.45
CA HIS A 36 12.71 1.38 8.41
C HIS A 36 11.81 0.35 7.72
N THR A 37 11.08 -0.45 8.50
CA THR A 37 10.18 -1.47 7.95
C THR A 37 9.01 -0.84 7.18
N ALA A 38 8.48 0.30 7.63
CA ALA A 38 7.45 1.06 6.93
C ALA A 38 7.92 1.54 5.54
N GLU A 39 9.16 2.02 5.43
CA GLU A 39 9.75 2.44 4.15
C GLU A 39 9.84 1.29 3.16
N GLU A 40 10.26 0.11 3.61
CA GLU A 40 10.35 -1.08 2.77
C GLU A 40 8.98 -1.62 2.35
N LEU A 41 8.01 -1.64 3.29
CA LEU A 41 6.62 -2.00 3.00
C LEU A 41 6.01 -1.06 1.97
N ALA A 42 6.15 0.26 2.15
CA ALA A 42 5.60 1.27 1.25
C ALA A 42 6.19 1.15 -0.17
N LYS A 43 7.51 0.92 -0.30
CA LYS A 43 8.16 0.65 -1.59
C LYS A 43 7.61 -0.61 -2.25
N LYS A 44 7.43 -1.68 -1.48
CA LYS A 44 6.94 -2.96 -2.01
C LYS A 44 5.48 -2.90 -2.47
N CYS A 45 4.71 -1.93 -2.00
CA CYS A 45 3.36 -1.67 -2.49
C CYS A 45 3.31 -1.02 -3.89
N GLU A 46 4.46 -0.65 -4.46
CA GLU A 46 4.59 -0.08 -5.81
C GLU A 46 3.66 1.12 -6.08
N GLY A 47 3.47 1.96 -5.06
CA GLY A 47 2.69 3.19 -5.18
C GLY A 47 1.17 2.97 -5.30
N LEU A 48 0.65 1.78 -5.01
CA LEU A 48 -0.80 1.49 -5.02
C LEU A 48 -1.45 1.96 -3.71
N PRO A 49 -2.26 3.05 -3.71
CA PRO A 49 -2.78 3.65 -2.47
C PRO A 49 -3.59 2.67 -1.62
N LEU A 50 -4.40 1.82 -2.27
CA LEU A 50 -5.26 0.86 -1.59
C LEU A 50 -4.46 -0.21 -0.83
N LEU A 51 -3.37 -0.70 -1.43
CA LEU A 51 -2.51 -1.70 -0.80
C LEU A 51 -1.75 -1.10 0.38
N ILE A 52 -1.23 0.12 0.21
CA ILE A 52 -0.52 0.88 1.26
C ILE A 52 -1.45 1.10 2.46
N ASP A 53 -2.65 1.61 2.23
CA ASP A 53 -3.62 1.90 3.29
C ASP A 53 -4.08 0.63 4.01
N ALA A 54 -4.35 -0.45 3.27
CA ALA A 54 -4.73 -1.74 3.86
C ALA A 54 -3.63 -2.29 4.78
N LEU A 55 -2.37 -2.31 4.33
CA LEU A 55 -1.25 -2.79 5.14
C LEU A 55 -1.00 -1.91 6.36
N ALA A 56 -1.02 -0.58 6.18
CA ALA A 56 -0.85 0.35 7.28
C ALA A 56 -1.95 0.20 8.34
N LYS A 57 -3.21 -0.05 7.95
CA LYS A 57 -4.32 -0.34 8.89
C LYS A 57 -4.12 -1.63 9.66
N VAL A 58 -3.65 -2.69 8.99
CA VAL A 58 -3.36 -3.97 9.66
C VAL A 58 -2.27 -3.79 10.72
N LEU A 59 -1.21 -3.06 10.37
CA LEU A 59 -0.04 -2.86 11.23
C LEU A 59 -0.24 -1.77 12.29
N GLN A 60 -1.22 -0.88 12.12
CA GLN A 60 -1.57 0.16 13.10
C GLN A 60 -1.85 -0.42 14.49
N ASN A 61 -2.39 -1.64 14.57
CA ASN A 61 -2.74 -2.28 15.84
C ASN A 61 -1.61 -3.15 16.43
N SER A 62 -0.46 -3.28 15.75
CA SER A 62 0.68 -4.08 16.24
C SER A 62 1.82 -3.22 16.76
N ASP A 63 2.18 -3.41 18.03
CA ASP A 63 3.32 -2.75 18.70
C ASP A 63 4.61 -3.61 18.65
N SER A 64 4.59 -4.72 17.91
CA SER A 64 5.71 -5.65 17.77
C SER A 64 6.46 -5.37 16.47
N PRO A 65 7.75 -4.98 16.50
CA PRO A 65 8.55 -4.83 15.28
C PRO A 65 8.60 -6.11 14.45
N LYS A 66 8.55 -7.27 15.11
CA LYS A 66 8.55 -8.58 14.46
C LYS A 66 7.32 -8.77 13.56
N ASP A 67 6.15 -8.31 13.99
CA ASP A 67 4.92 -8.46 13.19
C ASP A 67 5.01 -7.64 11.88
N TRP A 68 5.74 -6.53 11.91
CA TRP A 68 5.98 -5.70 10.73
C TRP A 68 6.99 -6.36 9.78
N GLU A 69 8.04 -6.98 10.33
CA GLU A 69 9.00 -7.79 9.58
C GLU A 69 8.30 -8.99 8.92
N ASP A 70 7.48 -9.72 9.67
CA ASP A 70 6.69 -10.85 9.19
C ASP A 70 5.71 -10.41 8.07
N ALA A 71 5.06 -9.26 8.22
CA ALA A 71 4.20 -8.70 7.18
C ALA A 71 4.99 -8.33 5.91
N LEU A 72 6.21 -7.80 6.07
CA LEU A 72 7.11 -7.49 4.94
C LEU A 72 7.54 -8.77 4.23
N GLU A 73 7.88 -9.83 4.96
CA GLU A 73 8.21 -11.13 4.38
C GLU A 73 7.03 -11.75 3.63
N GLN A 74 5.83 -11.72 4.23
CA GLN A 74 4.62 -12.21 3.57
C GLN A 74 4.32 -11.43 2.27
N LEU A 75 4.48 -10.10 2.31
CA LEU A 75 4.31 -9.27 1.12
C LEU A 75 5.37 -9.54 0.04
N LYS A 76 6.61 -9.82 0.44
CA LYS A 76 7.69 -10.21 -0.48
C LYS A 76 7.42 -11.53 -1.18
N ASN A 77 6.82 -12.49 -0.47
CA ASN A 77 6.53 -13.82 -0.98
C ASN A 77 5.18 -13.91 -1.73
N SER A 78 4.36 -12.86 -1.65
CA SER A 78 3.06 -12.80 -2.33
C SER A 78 3.19 -12.25 -3.75
N ASP A 79 3.26 -13.15 -4.73
CA ASP A 79 3.07 -12.81 -6.15
C ASP A 79 1.60 -12.48 -6.51
N SER A 80 0.65 -12.77 -5.62
CA SER A 80 -0.78 -12.84 -5.93
C SER A 80 -1.57 -11.58 -5.59
N VAL A 81 -1.21 -10.83 -4.54
CA VAL A 81 -1.99 -9.64 -4.10
C VAL A 81 -2.01 -8.55 -5.17
N HIS A 82 -0.87 -8.31 -5.84
CA HIS A 82 -0.81 -7.37 -6.97
C HIS A 82 -1.73 -7.84 -8.12
N LYS A 83 -1.66 -9.12 -8.48
CA LYS A 83 -2.46 -9.72 -9.55
C LYS A 83 -3.95 -9.71 -9.24
N ALA A 84 -4.35 -10.00 -8.00
CA ALA A 84 -5.75 -10.01 -7.58
C ALA A 84 -6.37 -8.61 -7.61
N LEU A 85 -5.62 -7.60 -7.16
CA LEU A 85 -6.03 -6.20 -7.24
C LEU A 85 -6.10 -5.71 -8.69
N GLU A 86 -5.07 -6.00 -9.50
CA GLU A 86 -5.03 -5.65 -10.92
C GLU A 86 -6.22 -6.27 -11.70
N LEU A 87 -6.49 -7.57 -11.49
CA LEU A 87 -7.63 -8.26 -12.10
C LEU A 87 -8.95 -7.60 -11.72
N SER A 88 -9.15 -7.29 -10.43
CA SER A 88 -10.38 -6.63 -9.96
C SER A 88 -10.58 -5.26 -10.62
N PHE A 89 -9.50 -4.48 -10.79
CA PHE A 89 -9.57 -3.18 -11.47
C PHE A 89 -9.88 -3.31 -12.97
N ARG A 90 -9.31 -4.30 -13.67
CA ARG A 90 -9.62 -4.55 -15.09
C ARG A 90 -11.10 -4.84 -15.31
N HIS A 91 -11.68 -5.68 -14.46
CA HIS A 91 -13.11 -6.03 -14.56
C HIS A 91 -14.06 -4.84 -14.33
N LEU A 92 -13.64 -3.79 -13.60
CA LEU A 92 -14.43 -2.57 -13.45
C LEU A 92 -14.42 -1.69 -14.71
N VAL A 93 -13.33 -1.73 -15.49
CA VAL A 93 -13.20 -0.98 -16.74
C VAL A 93 -14.00 -1.65 -17.87
N ASP A 94 -14.04 -2.98 -17.89
CA ASP A 94 -14.75 -3.77 -18.91
C ASP A 94 -16.28 -3.78 -18.74
N SER A 95 -16.81 -3.16 -17.68
CA SER A 95 -18.24 -3.12 -17.34
C SER A 95 -18.96 -1.85 -17.83
N GLN A 96 -18.38 -1.08 -18.78
CA GLN A 96 -18.99 0.14 -19.36
C GLN A 96 -19.32 0.01 -20.84
#